data_AF-A0A8J4EFL7-F1
#
_entry.id   AF-A0A8J4EFL7-F1
#
_cell.length_a   1.000
_cell.length_b   1.000
_cell.length_c   1.000
_cell.angle_alpha   90.00
_cell.angle_beta   90.00
_cell.angle_gamma   90.00
#
_symmetry.space_group_name_H-M   'P 1'
#
loop_
_entity.id
_entity.type
_entity.pdbx_description
1 polymer ?
#
loop_
_entity_poly.entity_id
_entity_poly.type
_entity_poly.pdbx_seq_one_letter_code
_entity_poly.pdbx_strand_id
1 'polypeptide(L)'
;MNLIFVLLVSFPLGYFLANRTTAVIAYIAAFGPLFTFQTLSLVTDWAGGSTAAFGGPFPSSNYSNVVGYAAVNVVLYLAGFGLIMLGHRLGAGRRVRRANAGAVNLDPVR
;
A
#
# COMPACT_ATOMS: atom_id res chain seq x y z
N MET A 1 8.60 -8.60 3.12
CA MET A 1 7.12 -8.76 3.19
C MET A 1 6.36 -7.51 2.75
N ASN A 2 6.70 -6.31 3.20
CA ASN A 2 5.97 -5.08 2.82
C ASN A 2 5.89 -4.82 1.30
N LEU A 3 6.94 -5.14 0.54
CA LEU A 3 6.93 -4.98 -0.92
C LEU A 3 5.80 -5.78 -1.59
N ILE A 4 5.64 -7.04 -1.18
CA ILE A 4 4.62 -7.96 -1.73
C ILE A 4 3.22 -7.44 -1.41
N PHE A 5 3.00 -6.99 -0.17
CA PHE A 5 1.74 -6.37 0.23
C PHE A 5 1.43 -5.11 -0.61
N VAL A 6 2.40 -4.21 -0.74
CA VAL A 6 2.24 -2.97 -1.51
C VAL A 6 1.88 -3.27 -2.97
N LEU A 7 2.55 -4.23 -3.61
CA LEU A 7 2.32 -4.54 -5.01
C LEU A 7 1.00 -5.29 -5.25
N LEU A 8 0.70 -6.29 -4.43
CA LEU A 8 -0.42 -7.19 -4.66
C LEU A 8 -1.74 -6.70 -4.06
N VAL A 9 -1.72 -5.92 -2.99
CA VAL A 9 -2.95 -5.56 -2.25
C VAL A 9 -3.41 -4.13 -2.53
N SER A 10 -2.48 -3.19 -2.72
CA SER A 10 -2.83 -1.77 -2.91
C SER A 10 -3.68 -1.53 -4.16
N PHE A 11 -3.32 -2.15 -5.29
CA PHE A 11 -4.08 -1.98 -6.53
C PHE A 11 -5.47 -2.61 -6.46
N PRO A 12 -5.65 -3.88 -6.04
CA PRO A 12 -6.98 -4.46 -5.83
C PRO A 12 -7.85 -3.67 -4.85
N LEU A 13 -7.28 -3.16 -3.76
CA LEU A 13 -8.02 -2.32 -2.81
C LEU A 13 -8.63 -1.10 -3.51
N GLY A 14 -7.84 -0.37 -4.30
CA GLY A 14 -8.34 0.76 -5.08
C GLY A 14 -9.37 0.35 -6.14
N TYR A 15 -9.11 -0.77 -6.82
CA TYR A 15 -9.94 -1.23 -7.94
C TYR A 15 -11.34 -1.69 -7.52
N PHE A 16 -11.41 -2.54 -6.48
CA PHE A 16 -12.66 -3.18 -6.06
C PHE A 16 -13.49 -2.29 -5.13
N LEU A 17 -12.88 -1.48 -4.27
CA LEU A 17 -13.63 -0.62 -3.36
C LEU A 17 -14.17 0.62 -4.10
N ALA A 18 -15.47 0.86 -3.95
CA ALA A 18 -16.13 2.03 -4.52
C ALA A 18 -15.84 3.31 -3.73
N ASN A 19 -15.52 3.21 -2.44
CA ASN A 19 -15.17 4.36 -1.60
C ASN A 19 -13.65 4.48 -1.44
N ARG A 20 -13.09 5.58 -1.95
CA ARG A 20 -11.66 5.91 -1.86
C ARG A 20 -11.16 5.97 -0.42
N THR A 21 -11.93 6.58 0.48
CA THR A 21 -11.55 6.75 1.88
C THR A 21 -11.45 5.39 2.57
N THR A 22 -12.41 4.49 2.32
CA THR A 22 -12.36 3.12 2.84
C THR A 22 -11.15 2.35 2.33
N ALA A 23 -10.79 2.49 1.06
CA ALA A 23 -9.60 1.86 0.49
C ALA A 23 -8.30 2.36 1.13
N VAL A 24 -8.19 3.67 1.36
CA VAL A 24 -7.04 4.27 2.03
C VAL A 24 -6.96 3.85 3.51
N ILE A 25 -8.07 3.87 4.24
CA ILE A 25 -8.11 3.44 5.64
C ILE A 25 -7.72 1.96 5.76
N ALA A 26 -8.28 1.09 4.92
CA ALA A 26 -7.94 -0.33 4.90
C ALA A 26 -6.44 -0.55 4.62
N TYR A 27 -5.88 0.22 3.68
CA TYR A 27 -4.46 0.18 3.39
C TYR A 27 -3.60 0.61 4.58
N ILE A 28 -3.92 1.72 5.24
CA ILE A 28 -3.18 2.21 6.42
C ILE A 28 -3.27 1.19 7.56
N ALA A 29 -4.48 0.68 7.82
CA ALA A 29 -4.74 -0.29 8.88
C ALA A 29 -3.97 -1.60 8.70
N ALA A 30 -3.73 -2.02 7.45
CA ALA A 30 -2.94 -3.21 7.15
C ALA A 30 -1.43 -2.92 7.06
N PHE A 31 -1.03 -1.80 6.47
CA PHE A 31 0.38 -1.42 6.30
C PHE A 31 1.07 -1.19 7.64
N GLY A 32 0.40 -0.53 8.60
CA GLY A 32 0.96 -0.23 9.91
C GLY A 32 1.47 -1.47 10.67
N PRO A 33 0.61 -2.45 10.97
CA PRO A 33 1.02 -3.68 11.63
C PRO A 33 2.11 -4.45 10.88
N LEU A 34 1.99 -4.58 9.55
CA LEU A 34 2.98 -5.28 8.73
C LEU A 34 4.35 -4.60 8.79
N PHE A 35 4.38 -3.27 8.73
CA PHE A 35 5.60 -2.48 8.93
C PHE A 35 6.17 -2.65 10.33
N THR A 36 5.34 -2.64 11.37
CA THR A 36 5.79 -2.84 12.75
C THR A 36 6.44 -4.22 12.95
N PHE A 37 5.77 -5.30 12.52
CA PHE A 37 6.33 -6.65 12.65
C PHE A 37 7.59 -6.83 11.82
N GLN A 38 7.62 -6.32 10.58
CA GLN A 38 8.84 -6.35 9.77
C GLN A 38 9.99 -5.61 10.46
N THR A 39 9.73 -4.40 10.96
CA THR A 39 10.76 -3.58 11.62
C THR A 39 11.27 -4.30 12.86
N LEU A 40 10.38 -4.89 13.66
CA LEU A 40 10.75 -5.68 14.84
C LEU A 40 11.68 -6.84 14.45
N SER A 41 11.33 -7.63 13.42
CA SER A 41 12.18 -8.73 12.94
C SER A 41 13.56 -8.26 12.48
N LEU A 42 13.63 -7.15 11.74
CA LEU A 42 14.90 -6.61 11.26
C LEU A 42 15.75 -6.07 12.41
N VAL A 43 15.14 -5.44 13.40
CA VAL A 43 15.83 -4.94 14.60
C VAL A 43 16.34 -6.11 15.45
N THR A 44 15.57 -7.18 15.60
CA THR A 44 16.02 -8.38 16.33
C THR A 44 17.18 -9.07 15.60
N ASP A 45 17.13 -9.16 14.28
CA ASP A 45 18.23 -9.72 13.47
C ASP A 45 19.50 -8.86 13.58
N TRP A 46 19.34 -7.54 13.61
CA TRP A 46 20.46 -6.61 13.77
C TRP A 46 21.10 -6.70 15.15
N ALA A 47 20.28 -6.84 16.20
CA ALA A 47 20.77 -7.11 17.55
C ALA A 47 21.48 -8.46 17.65
N GLY A 48 21.07 -9.44 16.84
CA GLY A 48 21.76 -10.72 16.64
C GLY A 48 23.06 -10.65 15.83
N GLY A 49 23.47 -9.46 15.38
CA GLY A 49 24.73 -9.21 14.67
C GLY A 49 24.61 -9.13 13.14
N SER A 50 23.42 -9.29 12.56
CA SER A 50 23.23 -9.15 11.11
C SER A 50 23.28 -7.69 10.67
N THR A 51 24.09 -7.36 9.66
CA THR A 51 24.19 -5.99 9.14
C THR A 51 23.43 -5.79 7.82
N ALA A 52 22.72 -6.81 7.34
CA ALA A 52 22.11 -6.83 6.02
C ALA A 52 21.05 -5.73 5.79
N ALA A 53 20.33 -5.33 6.85
CA ALA A 53 19.20 -4.41 6.74
C ALA A 53 19.58 -2.93 6.87
N PHE A 54 20.48 -2.61 7.80
CA PHE A 54 20.79 -1.23 8.19
C PHE A 54 22.24 -0.82 7.92
N GLY A 55 23.13 -1.77 7.64
CA GLY A 55 24.55 -1.53 7.49
C GLY A 55 25.23 -1.17 8.80
N GLY A 56 26.40 -1.76 9.04
CA GLY A 56 27.20 -1.47 10.23
C GLY A 56 26.63 -2.04 11.55
N PRO A 57 27.30 -1.75 12.67
CA PRO A 57 26.96 -2.29 13.97
C PRO A 57 25.62 -1.76 14.49
N PHE A 58 25.00 -2.51 15.42
CA PHE A 58 23.79 -2.07 16.10
C PHE A 58 24.00 -0.67 16.68
N PRO A 59 23.06 0.28 16.45
CA PRO A 59 23.33 1.67 16.65
C PRO A 59 23.37 1.96 18.15
N SER A 60 24.38 2.72 18.58
CA SER A 60 24.29 3.48 19.82
C SER A 60 23.37 4.69 19.60
N SER A 61 23.25 5.62 20.54
CA SER A 61 22.31 6.77 20.55
C SER A 61 22.27 7.70 19.30
N ASN A 62 23.02 7.39 18.24
CA ASN A 62 23.03 8.07 16.95
C ASN A 62 22.21 7.31 15.89
N TYR A 63 21.09 7.90 15.45
CA TYR A 63 20.05 7.24 14.64
C TYR A 63 20.30 7.23 13.12
N SER A 64 21.50 7.60 12.65
CA SER A 64 21.82 7.77 11.22
C SER A 64 21.51 6.53 10.38
N ASN A 65 21.74 5.33 10.93
CA ASN A 65 21.55 4.05 10.25
C ASN A 65 20.07 3.69 10.03
N VAL A 66 19.14 4.37 10.72
CA VAL A 66 17.69 4.14 10.61
C VAL A 66 17.04 5.05 9.57
N VAL A 67 17.66 6.18 9.26
CA VAL A 67 17.09 7.21 8.35
C VAL A 67 16.91 6.66 6.94
N GLY A 68 17.89 5.93 6.41
CA GLY A 68 17.80 5.32 5.08
C GLY A 68 16.65 4.32 4.97
N TYR A 69 16.47 3.48 6.00
CA TYR A 69 15.37 2.54 6.07
C TYR A 69 14.01 3.25 6.16
N ALA A 70 13.89 4.30 6.98
CA ALA A 70 12.69 5.11 7.07
C ALA A 70 12.32 5.73 5.71
N ALA A 71 13.31 6.30 5.00
CA ALA A 71 13.10 6.87 3.67
C ALA A 71 12.57 5.84 2.66
N VAL A 72 13.14 4.64 2.62
CA VAL A 72 12.67 3.55 1.74
C VAL A 72 11.22 3.17 2.06
N ASN A 73 10.85 3.10 3.34
CA ASN A 73 9.48 2.74 3.74
C ASN A 73 8.47 3.84 3.41
N VAL A 74 8.85 5.12 3.53
CA VAL A 74 8.01 6.24 3.07
C VAL A 74 7.76 6.15 1.57
N VAL A 75 8.79 5.87 0.78
CA VAL A 75 8.64 5.69 -0.68
C VAL A 75 7.70 4.53 -0.99
N LEU A 76 7.83 3.39 -0.30
CA LEU A 76 6.94 2.25 -0.49
C LEU A 76 5.49 2.55 -0.09
N TYR A 77 5.30 3.29 1.00
CA TYR A 77 3.97 3.73 1.44
C TYR A 77 3.31 4.63 0.39
N LEU A 78 4.06 5.60 -0.15
CA LEU A 78 3.58 6.49 -1.21
C LEU A 78 3.31 5.74 -2.53
N ALA A 79 4.13 4.75 -2.87
CA ALA A 79 3.91 3.89 -4.02
C ALA A 79 2.58 3.12 -3.89
N GLY A 80 2.33 2.50 -2.72
CA GLY A 80 1.06 1.82 -2.45
C GLY A 80 -0.14 2.76 -2.50
N PHE A 81 -0.01 3.96 -1.95
CA PHE A 81 -1.04 4.99 -2.08
C PHE A 81 -1.32 5.34 -3.55
N GLY A 82 -0.28 5.50 -4.37
CA GLY A 82 -0.41 5.73 -5.81
C GLY A 82 -1.14 4.59 -6.53
N LEU A 83 -0.82 3.33 -6.20
CA LEU A 83 -1.50 2.13 -6.73
C LEU A 83 -2.99 2.11 -6.37
N ILE A 84 -3.37 2.51 -5.16
CA ILE A 84 -4.78 2.64 -4.76
C ILE A 84 -5.49 3.69 -5.61
N MET A 85 -4.88 4.86 -5.80
CA MET A 85 -5.46 5.93 -6.63
C MET A 85 -5.66 5.48 -8.07
N LEU A 86 -4.67 4.77 -8.62
CA LEU A 86 -4.74 4.23 -9.98
C LEU A 86 -5.84 3.17 -10.11
N GLY A 87 -5.89 2.21 -9.18
CA GLY A 87 -6.93 1.19 -9.12
C GLY A 87 -8.33 1.82 -9.04
N HIS A 88 -8.49 2.84 -8.19
CA HIS A 88 -9.77 3.51 -8.00
C HIS A 88 -10.25 4.25 -9.26
N ARG A 89 -9.35 4.96 -9.95
CA ARG A 89 -9.65 5.62 -11.23
C ARG A 89 -10.13 4.61 -12.28
N LEU A 90 -9.43 3.48 -12.41
CA LEU A 90 -9.79 2.42 -13.36
C LEU A 90 -11.11 1.72 -12.99
N GLY A 91 -11.30 1.43 -11.70
CA GLY A 91 -12.54 0.84 -11.18
C GLY A 91 -13.75 1.76 -11.38
N ALA A 92 -13.59 3.06 -11.17
CA ALA A 92 -14.63 4.05 -11.40
C ALA A 92 -15.04 4.10 -12.88
N GLY A 93 -14.07 4.12 -13.80
CA GLY A 93 -14.35 4.04 -15.23
C GLY A 93 -15.13 2.78 -15.64
N ARG A 94 -14.80 1.62 -15.06
CA ARG A 94 -15.54 0.36 -15.29
C ARG A 94 -16.97 0.44 -14.75
N ARG A 95 -17.18 1.02 -13.57
CA ARG A 95 -18.52 1.17 -12.96
C ARG A 95 -19.42 2.07 -13.81
N VAL A 96 -18.90 3.22 -14.28
CA VAL A 96 -19.64 4.13 -15.18
C VAL A 96 -20.00 3.44 -16.50
N ARG A 97 -19.06 2.72 -17.13
CA ARG A 97 -19.34 1.96 -18.37
C ARG A 97 -20.43 0.90 -18.16
N ARG A 98 -20.43 0.20 -17.03
CA ARG A 98 -21.47 -0.79 -16.70
C ARG A 98 -22.83 -0.14 -16.45
N ALA A 99 -22.87 0.99 -15.76
CA ALA A 99 -24.10 1.74 -15.55
C ALA A 99 -24.70 2.22 -16.89
N ASN A 100 -23.86 2.77 -17.78
CA ASN A 100 -24.30 3.23 -19.11
C ASN A 100 -24.74 2.08 -20.01
N ALA A 101 -24.08 0.92 -19.96
CA ALA A 101 -24.47 -0.26 -20.73
C ALA A 101 -25.82 -0.86 -20.26
N GLY A 102 -26.17 -0.70 -18.98
CA GLY A 102 -27.47 -1.11 -18.44
C GLY A 102 -28.59 -0.09 -18.65
N ALA A 103 -28.26 1.17 -18.96
CA ALA A 103 -29.23 2.25 -19.22
C ALA A 103 -29.74 2.28 -20.67
N VAL A 104 -29.13 1.50 -21.58
CA VAL A 104 -29.62 1.35 -22.95
C VAL A 104 -30.78 0.36 -22.94
N ASN A 105 -32.00 0.89 -23.17
CA ASN A 105 -33.23 0.22 -23.62
C ASN A 105 -34.41 0.25 -22.64
N LEU A 106 -35.09 1.41 -22.54
CA LEU A 106 -36.48 1.53 -22.07
C LEU A 106 -37.23 2.67 -22.80
N ASP A 107 -36.91 3.00 -24.06
CA ASP A 107 -37.83 3.83 -24.85
C ASP A 107 -38.95 2.91 -25.36
N PRO A 108 -40.20 2.99 -24.83
CA PRO A 108 -41.31 2.30 -25.46
C PRO A 108 -41.54 2.94 -26.82
N VAL A 109 -41.39 2.14 -27.88
CA VAL A 109 -41.83 2.49 -29.23
C VAL A 109 -43.30 2.90 -29.14
N ARG A 110 -43.58 4.19 -29.34
CA ARG A 110 -44.94 4.72 -29.48
C ARG A 110 -45.40 4.60 -30.91
#